data_AF-A0A1G0WGD3-F1
#
_entry.id   AF-A0A1G0WGD3-F1
#
_cell.length_a   1.000
_cell.length_b   1.000
_cell.length_c   1.000
_cell.angle_alpha   90.00
_cell.angle_beta   90.00
_cell.angle_gamma   90.00
#
_symmetry.space_group_name_H-M   'P 1'
#
loop_
_entity.id
_entity.type
_entity.pdbx_description
1 polymer ?
#
loop_
_entity_poly.entity_id
_entity_poly.type
_entity_poly.pdbx_seq_one_letter_code
_entity_poly.pdbx_strand_id
1 'polypeptide(L)'
;MKKLYLPYFILQFYLIAFYLFSDDNKEYKIIEGYLYIGFEQNEFRPFKTTDVWWINSDRTALAEYSFLVAADNIDSHSIQCKIEGYLSPKKTPGYGHFSAYKREFKLISIKNISYSHEYILKKYKGCEVIPDSLLSNYTELVTALRLCDKSRVESLIGKEKITLTDTDRATAASDYGTDINLNFLKNNFQPQILIVRRDSENDFLLRTATTAFWFKKDSKGKWKLVNYLDKPIQ
;
A
#
# COMPACT_ATOMS: atom_id res chain seq x y z
N MET A 1 62.35 24.21 -3.11
CA MET A 1 61.32 23.21 -2.71
C MET A 1 59.94 23.87 -2.52
N LYS A 2 59.27 24.37 -3.58
CA LYS A 2 57.94 25.02 -3.47
C LYS A 2 56.94 24.69 -4.58
N LYS A 3 57.25 23.74 -5.49
CA LYS A 3 56.41 23.44 -6.66
C LYS A 3 55.51 22.19 -6.56
N LEU A 4 55.54 21.46 -5.43
CA LEU A 4 54.75 20.21 -5.26
C LEU A 4 53.42 20.38 -4.50
N TYR A 5 53.14 21.54 -3.89
CA TYR A 5 51.96 21.70 -3.03
C TYR A 5 50.66 21.93 -3.81
N LEU A 6 50.71 22.60 -4.96
CA LEU A 6 49.53 22.92 -5.76
C LEU A 6 48.82 21.67 -6.35
N PRO A 7 49.53 20.70 -6.98
CA PRO A 7 48.87 19.49 -7.46
C PRO A 7 48.32 18.61 -6.33
N TYR A 8 48.94 18.63 -5.15
CA TYR A 8 48.46 17.90 -3.98
C TYR A 8 47.16 18.50 -3.43
N PHE A 9 47.07 19.83 -3.34
CA PHE A 9 45.86 20.53 -2.94
C PHE A 9 44.70 20.31 -3.93
N ILE A 10 45.00 20.35 -5.23
CA ILE A 10 44.00 20.08 -6.28
C ILE A 10 43.50 18.63 -6.16
N LEU A 11 44.39 17.67 -6.00
CA LEU A 11 44.02 16.26 -5.83
C LEU A 11 43.20 16.02 -4.54
N GLN A 12 43.59 16.62 -3.42
CA GLN A 12 42.80 16.54 -2.18
C GLN A 12 41.42 17.17 -2.34
N PHE A 13 41.32 18.33 -3.00
CA PHE A 13 40.04 18.96 -3.30
C PHE A 13 39.16 18.06 -4.17
N TYR A 14 39.71 17.44 -5.21
CA TYR A 14 38.95 16.50 -6.05
C TYR A 14 38.58 15.22 -5.32
N LEU A 15 39.42 14.68 -4.44
CA LEU A 15 39.08 13.50 -3.63
C LEU A 15 38.02 13.80 -2.58
N ILE A 16 38.07 14.98 -1.95
CA ILE A 16 37.05 15.44 -0.99
C ILE A 16 35.74 15.73 -1.73
N ALA A 17 35.80 16.41 -2.88
CA ALA A 17 34.64 16.63 -3.72
C ALA A 17 34.06 15.29 -4.20
N PHE A 18 34.89 14.37 -4.69
CA PHE A 18 34.45 13.04 -5.09
C PHE A 18 33.84 12.28 -3.90
N TYR A 19 34.39 12.34 -2.69
CA TYR A 19 33.79 11.69 -1.52
C TYR A 19 32.49 12.36 -1.02
N LEU A 20 32.39 13.68 -1.15
CA LEU A 20 31.20 14.45 -0.75
C LEU A 20 30.08 14.37 -1.79
N PHE A 21 30.42 14.18 -3.06
CA PHE A 21 29.49 14.12 -4.18
C PHE A 21 29.35 12.71 -4.79
N SER A 22 30.12 11.71 -4.35
CA SER A 22 29.88 10.34 -4.77
C SER A 22 28.61 9.84 -4.08
N ASP A 23 27.78 9.21 -4.90
CA ASP A 23 26.55 8.54 -4.48
C ASP A 23 26.83 7.34 -3.55
N ASP A 24 28.09 7.06 -3.21
CA ASP A 24 28.57 5.87 -2.49
C ASP A 24 28.18 5.82 -1.00
N ASN A 25 27.67 6.92 -0.43
CA ASN A 25 27.17 6.94 0.95
C ASN A 25 25.66 6.67 1.04
N LYS A 26 25.02 6.27 -0.06
CA LYS A 26 23.61 5.87 -0.06
C LYS A 26 23.46 4.46 0.52
N GLU A 27 22.67 4.34 1.57
CA GLU A 27 22.41 3.06 2.22
C GLU A 27 21.26 2.36 1.52
N TYR A 28 21.51 1.22 0.87
CA TYR A 28 20.45 0.40 0.30
C TYR A 28 19.60 -0.21 1.41
N LYS A 29 18.27 -0.11 1.26
CA LYS A 29 17.29 -0.58 2.23
C LYS A 29 16.13 -1.26 1.54
N ILE A 30 15.66 -2.33 2.17
CA ILE A 30 14.33 -2.89 1.97
C ILE A 30 13.59 -2.78 3.30
N ILE A 31 12.54 -1.96 3.35
CA ILE A 31 11.88 -1.64 4.63
C ILE A 31 10.38 -1.53 4.47
N GLU A 32 9.67 -1.88 5.54
CA GLU A 32 8.21 -1.81 5.63
C GLU A 32 7.78 -0.55 6.39
N GLY A 33 6.70 0.06 5.91
CA GLY A 33 6.22 1.32 6.42
C GLY A 33 4.95 1.79 5.73
N TYR A 34 4.61 3.03 6.01
CA TYR A 34 3.49 3.74 5.40
C TYR A 34 4.02 4.70 4.33
N LEU A 35 3.51 4.56 3.12
CA LEU A 35 3.74 5.49 2.02
C LEU A 35 2.57 6.47 1.91
N TYR A 36 2.91 7.74 1.79
CA TYR A 36 1.98 8.85 1.56
C TYR A 36 2.46 9.60 0.31
N ILE A 37 1.57 9.79 -0.65
CA ILE A 37 1.85 10.51 -1.90
C ILE A 37 0.74 11.55 -2.04
N GLY A 38 1.13 12.80 -2.19
CA GLY A 38 0.24 13.93 -2.43
C GLY A 38 0.73 14.76 -3.62
N PHE A 39 -0.01 15.83 -3.93
CA PHE A 39 0.29 16.70 -5.07
C PHE A 39 1.71 17.29 -5.03
N GLU A 40 2.18 17.67 -3.84
CA GLU A 40 3.49 18.29 -3.64
C GLU A 40 4.38 17.54 -2.66
N GLN A 41 3.92 16.44 -2.05
CA GLN A 41 4.66 15.76 -0.99
C GLN A 41 4.54 14.24 -1.07
N ASN A 42 5.69 13.57 -1.26
CA ASN A 42 5.80 12.13 -1.23
C ASN A 42 6.67 11.73 -0.05
N GLU A 43 6.12 11.02 0.91
CA GLU A 43 6.83 10.65 2.12
C GLU A 43 6.61 9.19 2.50
N PHE A 44 7.60 8.63 3.16
CA PHE A 44 7.55 7.29 3.71
C PHE A 44 7.91 7.31 5.20
N ARG A 45 7.10 6.60 5.98
CA ARG A 45 7.24 6.47 7.43
C ARG A 45 7.49 5.01 7.78
N PRO A 46 8.73 4.59 8.06
CA PRO A 46 9.04 3.21 8.43
C PRO A 46 8.35 2.80 9.73
N PHE A 47 7.91 1.54 9.87
CA PHE A 47 7.23 1.09 11.10
C PHE A 47 8.12 1.11 12.36
N LYS A 48 9.43 0.90 12.18
CA LYS A 48 10.38 0.69 13.28
C LYS A 48 11.07 1.97 13.76
N THR A 49 10.76 3.12 13.15
CA THR A 49 11.39 4.40 13.50
C THR A 49 10.34 5.51 13.50
N THR A 50 10.66 6.63 14.16
CA THR A 50 9.86 7.85 14.06
C THR A 50 10.34 8.75 12.91
N ASP A 51 11.16 8.21 12.01
CA ASP A 51 11.70 8.99 10.90
C ASP A 51 10.63 9.19 9.82
N VAL A 52 10.71 10.32 9.12
CA VAL A 52 9.96 10.59 7.89
C VAL A 52 10.96 10.82 6.78
N TRP A 53 10.82 10.06 5.70
CA TRP A 53 11.73 10.11 4.55
C TRP A 53 11.00 10.66 3.34
N TRP A 54 11.60 11.64 2.68
CA TRP A 54 11.09 12.14 1.41
C TRP A 54 11.31 11.10 0.31
N ILE A 55 10.28 10.75 -0.45
CA ILE A 55 10.40 9.82 -1.57
C ILE A 55 10.75 10.59 -2.84
N ASN A 56 11.96 10.32 -3.34
CA ASN A 56 12.41 10.78 -4.65
C ASN A 56 12.31 9.59 -5.62
N SER A 57 11.32 9.61 -6.49
CA SER A 57 11.01 8.47 -7.36
C SER A 57 10.65 8.91 -8.77
N ASP A 58 11.02 8.10 -9.75
CA ASP A 58 10.37 8.13 -11.06
C ASP A 58 8.89 7.72 -10.91
N ARG A 59 8.01 8.32 -11.70
CA ARG A 59 6.55 8.09 -11.66
C ARG A 59 6.19 6.62 -11.89
N THR A 60 7.03 5.87 -12.59
CA THR A 60 6.86 4.44 -12.88
C THR A 60 6.86 3.59 -11.61
N ALA A 61 7.74 3.85 -10.65
CA ALA A 61 7.80 3.13 -9.38
C ALA A 61 6.58 3.38 -8.48
N LEU A 62 5.83 4.45 -8.74
CA LEU A 62 4.61 4.81 -8.02
C LEU A 62 3.33 4.38 -8.75
N ALA A 63 3.39 3.72 -9.90
CA ALA A 63 2.22 3.50 -10.75
C ALA A 63 1.10 2.71 -10.04
N GLU A 64 1.43 1.59 -9.40
CA GLU A 64 0.45 0.76 -8.65
C GLU A 64 -0.14 1.51 -7.45
N TYR A 65 0.69 2.27 -6.73
CA TYR A 65 0.24 3.12 -5.62
C TYR A 65 -0.71 4.21 -6.13
N SER A 66 -0.34 4.89 -7.21
CA SER A 66 -1.09 6.02 -7.77
C SER A 66 -2.48 5.58 -8.21
N PHE A 67 -2.59 4.36 -8.73
CA PHE A 67 -3.86 3.75 -9.05
C PHE A 67 -4.76 3.58 -7.81
N LEU A 68 -4.23 3.01 -6.72
CA LEU A 68 -5.00 2.79 -5.49
C LEU A 68 -5.44 4.11 -4.84
N VAL A 69 -4.58 5.12 -4.84
CA VAL A 69 -4.90 6.44 -4.27
C VAL A 69 -5.91 7.20 -5.12
N ALA A 70 -5.79 7.15 -6.45
CA ALA A 70 -6.74 7.79 -7.34
C ALA A 70 -8.14 7.16 -7.27
N ALA A 71 -8.22 5.82 -7.19
CA ALA A 71 -9.49 5.09 -7.19
C ALA A 71 -10.40 5.44 -5.99
N ASP A 72 -9.80 5.80 -4.86
CA ASP A 72 -10.52 6.03 -3.60
C ASP A 72 -10.54 7.51 -3.18
N ASN A 73 -10.13 8.42 -4.08
CA ASN A 73 -9.99 9.87 -3.84
C ASN A 73 -9.27 10.16 -2.50
N ILE A 74 -8.18 9.42 -2.28
CA ILE A 74 -7.47 9.39 -1.00
C ILE A 74 -6.49 10.56 -0.96
N ASP A 75 -6.97 11.77 -0.67
CA ASP A 75 -6.11 12.97 -0.62
C ASP A 75 -5.02 12.96 0.49
N SER A 76 -4.89 11.89 1.30
CA SER A 76 -4.00 11.92 2.49
C SER A 76 -3.79 10.61 3.27
N HIS A 77 -4.23 9.43 2.81
CA HIS A 77 -4.17 8.22 3.64
C HIS A 77 -2.99 7.32 3.28
N SER A 78 -2.42 6.73 4.33
CA SER A 78 -1.27 5.85 4.27
C SER A 78 -1.60 4.51 3.61
N ILE A 79 -0.83 4.11 2.62
CA ILE A 79 -0.80 2.73 2.13
C ILE A 79 0.37 2.02 2.81
N GLN A 80 0.12 0.82 3.33
CA GLN A 80 1.19 -0.03 3.86
C GLN A 80 1.94 -0.66 2.69
N CYS A 81 3.25 -0.55 2.70
CA CYS A 81 4.07 -1.19 1.68
C CYS A 81 5.48 -1.50 2.18
N LYS A 82 6.17 -2.33 1.40
CA LYS A 82 7.60 -2.58 1.50
C LYS A 82 8.29 -1.83 0.37
N ILE A 83 9.12 -0.85 0.69
CA ILE A 83 9.89 -0.12 -0.31
C ILE A 83 11.31 -0.66 -0.41
N GLU A 84 11.84 -0.63 -1.62
CA GLU A 84 13.22 -0.96 -1.94
C GLU A 84 13.91 0.23 -2.58
N GLY A 85 15.09 0.59 -2.09
CA GLY A 85 15.81 1.74 -2.62
C GLY A 85 16.99 2.19 -1.80
N TYR A 86 17.41 3.43 -2.04
CA TYR A 86 18.62 4.02 -1.49
C TYR A 86 18.28 5.22 -0.61
N LEU A 87 18.63 5.12 0.67
CA LEU A 87 18.40 6.17 1.64
C LEU A 87 19.63 7.09 1.72
N SER A 88 19.41 8.40 1.57
CA SER A 88 20.46 9.41 1.63
C SER A 88 21.17 9.39 3.00
N PRO A 89 22.44 9.84 3.08
CA PRO A 89 23.09 10.09 4.36
C PRO A 89 22.26 11.03 5.25
N LYS A 90 22.35 10.88 6.58
CA LYS A 90 21.82 11.87 7.51
C LYS A 90 22.65 13.16 7.38
N LYS A 91 22.10 14.20 6.77
CA LYS A 91 22.71 15.54 6.81
C LYS A 91 22.18 16.34 8.01
N THR A 92 22.98 17.29 8.51
CA THR A 92 22.56 18.35 9.45
C THR A 92 21.32 19.10 8.90
N PRO A 93 20.47 19.71 9.76
CA PRO A 93 19.06 19.95 9.44
C PRO A 93 18.91 20.93 8.28
N GLY A 94 18.21 20.53 7.20
CA GLY A 94 17.78 21.48 6.18
C GLY A 94 17.65 20.96 4.74
N TYR A 95 18.17 19.77 4.41
CA TYR A 95 18.06 19.26 3.03
C TYR A 95 16.96 18.21 2.89
N GLY A 96 15.73 18.73 2.85
CA GLY A 96 14.59 18.15 2.16
C GLY A 96 13.90 19.29 1.43
N HIS A 97 13.14 19.01 0.36
CA HIS A 97 12.29 20.03 -0.26
C HIS A 97 11.49 20.75 0.84
N PHE A 98 11.62 22.09 0.90
CA PHE A 98 11.00 22.96 1.91
C PHE A 98 11.46 22.77 3.38
N SER A 99 12.67 22.27 3.65
CA SER A 99 13.20 22.08 5.02
C SER A 99 12.42 21.09 5.91
N ALA A 100 11.47 20.36 5.35
CA ALA A 100 10.56 19.49 6.12
C ALA A 100 11.15 18.11 6.44
N TYR A 101 12.15 17.63 5.69
CA TYR A 101 12.63 16.25 5.76
C TYR A 101 14.11 16.15 6.11
N LYS A 102 14.46 15.14 6.91
CA LYS A 102 15.85 14.87 7.34
C LYS A 102 16.63 14.00 6.36
N ARG A 103 15.95 13.23 5.50
CA ARG A 103 16.54 12.29 4.54
C ARG A 103 15.64 12.13 3.30
N GLU A 104 16.28 11.83 2.18
CA GLU A 104 15.62 11.45 0.93
C GLU A 104 15.81 9.95 0.67
N PHE A 105 14.80 9.30 0.10
CA PHE A 105 14.81 7.90 -0.29
C PHE A 105 14.59 7.81 -1.80
N LYS A 106 15.62 7.36 -2.52
CA LYS A 106 15.50 7.05 -3.95
C LYS A 106 14.82 5.71 -4.10
N LEU A 107 13.54 5.73 -4.44
CA LEU A 107 12.71 4.53 -4.59
C LEU A 107 13.04 3.79 -5.88
N ILE A 108 13.27 2.48 -5.77
CA ILE A 108 13.45 1.57 -6.91
C ILE A 108 12.13 0.83 -7.18
N SER A 109 11.52 0.27 -6.14
CA SER A 109 10.25 -0.45 -6.28
C SER A 109 9.44 -0.41 -4.99
N ILE A 110 8.13 -0.60 -5.16
CA ILE A 110 7.19 -0.85 -4.06
C ILE A 110 6.74 -2.30 -4.17
N LYS A 111 6.70 -2.99 -3.03
CA LYS A 111 6.26 -4.37 -2.89
C LYS A 111 5.22 -4.45 -1.78
N ASN A 112 4.41 -5.50 -1.78
CA ASN A 112 3.45 -5.81 -0.72
C ASN A 112 2.55 -4.63 -0.37
N ILE A 113 2.03 -3.96 -1.40
CA ILE A 113 1.07 -2.88 -1.22
C ILE A 113 -0.19 -3.46 -0.58
N SER A 114 -0.68 -2.80 0.47
CA SER A 114 -1.92 -3.13 1.16
C SER A 114 -2.55 -1.88 1.81
N TYR A 115 -3.88 -1.85 1.90
CA TYR A 115 -4.57 -0.82 2.66
C TYR A 115 -4.27 -0.95 4.16
N SER A 116 -4.15 0.17 4.87
CA SER A 116 -4.01 0.15 6.33
C SER A 116 -5.30 -0.31 7.02
N HIS A 117 -5.18 -0.95 8.18
CA HIS A 117 -6.32 -1.32 9.01
C HIS A 117 -7.18 -0.10 9.39
N GLU A 118 -6.53 1.03 9.71
CA GLU A 118 -7.20 2.29 10.06
C GLU A 118 -8.10 2.78 8.92
N TYR A 119 -7.61 2.74 7.68
CA TYR A 119 -8.38 3.16 6.51
C TYR A 119 -9.61 2.27 6.31
N ILE A 120 -9.43 0.94 6.39
CA ILE A 120 -10.54 -0.02 6.25
C ILE A 120 -11.60 0.18 7.33
N LEU A 121 -11.20 0.47 8.56
CA LEU A 121 -12.10 0.63 9.70
C LEU A 121 -12.66 2.04 9.85
N LYS A 122 -12.27 3.01 9.02
CA LYS A 122 -12.66 4.42 9.15
C LYS A 122 -14.19 4.64 9.29
N LYS A 123 -14.98 3.85 8.55
CA LYS A 123 -16.45 3.92 8.59
C LYS A 123 -17.11 2.89 9.53
N TYR A 124 -16.34 1.99 10.12
CA TYR A 124 -16.88 0.99 11.04
C TYR A 124 -17.23 1.63 12.38
N LYS A 125 -18.50 1.52 12.79
CA LYS A 125 -19.02 2.05 14.06
C LYS A 125 -19.64 0.97 14.94
N GLY A 126 -19.48 -0.31 14.57
CA GLY A 126 -19.97 -1.43 15.36
C GLY A 126 -19.09 -1.73 16.58
N CYS A 127 -19.55 -2.65 17.41
CA CYS A 127 -18.86 -3.11 18.62
C CYS A 127 -18.24 -4.51 18.51
N GLU A 128 -18.41 -5.18 17.37
CA GLU A 128 -17.86 -6.52 17.14
C GLU A 128 -16.34 -6.44 16.96
N VAL A 129 -15.62 -7.31 17.65
CA VAL A 129 -14.15 -7.36 17.55
C VAL A 129 -13.77 -8.19 16.33
N ILE A 130 -13.15 -7.55 15.35
CA ILE A 130 -12.60 -8.22 14.18
C ILE A 130 -11.22 -8.78 14.54
N PRO A 131 -10.95 -10.09 14.37
CA PRO A 131 -9.61 -10.62 14.57
C PRO A 131 -8.60 -9.95 13.64
N ASP A 132 -7.41 -9.57 14.13
CA ASP A 132 -6.38 -8.91 13.31
C ASP A 132 -6.02 -9.72 12.06
N SER A 133 -5.91 -11.05 12.21
CA SER A 133 -5.65 -11.97 11.09
C SER A 133 -6.74 -11.94 10.01
N LEU A 134 -8.01 -11.70 10.37
CA LEU A 134 -9.10 -11.54 9.42
C LEU A 134 -9.00 -10.18 8.73
N LEU A 135 -8.72 -9.14 9.51
CA LEU A 135 -8.58 -7.78 8.97
C LEU A 135 -7.42 -7.67 7.98
N SER A 136 -6.27 -8.29 8.29
CA SER A 136 -5.13 -8.38 7.36
C SER A 136 -5.44 -9.21 6.11
N ASN A 137 -6.21 -10.28 6.24
CA ASN A 137 -6.63 -11.07 5.07
C ASN A 137 -7.63 -10.29 4.20
N TYR A 138 -8.49 -9.48 4.82
CA TYR A 138 -9.41 -8.61 4.11
C TYR A 138 -8.69 -7.47 3.39
N THR A 139 -7.73 -6.79 4.02
CA THR A 139 -6.94 -5.74 3.34
C THR A 139 -6.18 -6.31 2.15
N GLU A 140 -5.57 -7.48 2.32
CA GLU A 140 -4.87 -8.20 1.27
C GLU A 140 -5.80 -8.51 0.08
N LEU A 141 -7.01 -9.02 0.36
CA LEU A 141 -8.01 -9.31 -0.66
C LEU A 141 -8.44 -8.04 -1.40
N VAL A 142 -8.82 -7.00 -0.66
CA VAL A 142 -9.27 -5.72 -1.24
C VAL A 142 -8.19 -5.13 -2.14
N THR A 143 -6.93 -5.17 -1.72
CA THR A 143 -5.83 -4.67 -2.55
C THR A 143 -5.64 -5.52 -3.81
N ALA A 144 -5.69 -6.84 -3.71
CA ALA A 144 -5.63 -7.73 -4.87
C ALA A 144 -6.78 -7.47 -5.86
N LEU A 145 -8.00 -7.26 -5.36
CA LEU A 145 -9.18 -6.94 -6.17
C LEU A 145 -9.03 -5.61 -6.90
N ARG A 146 -8.56 -4.56 -6.21
CA ARG A 146 -8.33 -3.24 -6.82
C ARG A 146 -7.25 -3.27 -7.90
N LEU A 147 -6.19 -4.03 -7.67
CA LEU A 147 -5.10 -4.20 -8.65
C LEU A 147 -5.46 -5.18 -9.79
N CYS A 148 -6.65 -5.79 -9.76
CA CYS A 148 -7.07 -6.85 -10.67
C CYS A 148 -6.09 -8.03 -10.73
N ASP A 149 -5.41 -8.34 -9.62
CA ASP A 149 -4.45 -9.45 -9.52
C ASP A 149 -5.18 -10.78 -9.24
N LYS A 150 -5.59 -11.46 -10.33
CA LYS A 150 -6.34 -12.73 -10.26
C LYS A 150 -5.64 -13.78 -9.41
N SER A 151 -4.32 -13.96 -9.55
CA SER A 151 -3.59 -15.01 -8.84
C SER A 151 -3.61 -14.78 -7.32
N ARG A 152 -3.41 -13.52 -6.91
CA ARG A 152 -3.49 -13.14 -5.50
C ARG A 152 -4.91 -13.30 -4.94
N VAL A 153 -5.94 -12.92 -5.70
CA VAL A 153 -7.36 -13.14 -5.32
C VAL A 153 -7.66 -14.62 -5.16
N GLU A 154 -7.30 -15.46 -6.14
CA GLU A 154 -7.49 -16.91 -6.10
C GLU A 154 -6.83 -17.56 -4.88
N SER A 155 -5.70 -17.01 -4.42
CA SER A 155 -5.03 -17.49 -3.21
C SER A 155 -5.81 -17.20 -1.92
N LEU A 156 -6.74 -16.23 -1.92
CA LEU A 156 -7.48 -15.73 -0.75
C LEU A 156 -8.93 -16.23 -0.70
N ILE A 157 -9.46 -16.75 -1.81
CA ILE A 157 -10.79 -17.36 -1.87
C ILE A 157 -10.75 -18.84 -1.50
N GLY A 158 -11.85 -19.35 -0.97
CA GLY A 158 -12.12 -20.77 -0.86
C GLY A 158 -12.42 -21.36 -2.24
N LYS A 159 -11.95 -22.58 -2.50
CA LYS A 159 -11.95 -23.19 -3.84
C LYS A 159 -13.33 -23.53 -4.42
N GLU A 160 -14.40 -23.44 -3.65
CA GLU A 160 -15.62 -24.21 -3.98
C GLU A 160 -16.80 -23.38 -4.49
N LYS A 161 -16.81 -22.04 -4.43
CA LYS A 161 -18.08 -21.29 -4.63
C LYS A 161 -18.01 -19.92 -5.31
N ILE A 162 -16.83 -19.40 -5.64
CA ILE A 162 -16.72 -18.01 -6.11
C ILE A 162 -16.13 -17.97 -7.51
N THR A 163 -16.90 -17.45 -8.46
CA THR A 163 -16.46 -17.19 -9.83
C THR A 163 -15.85 -15.80 -9.94
N LEU A 164 -14.71 -15.69 -10.63
CA LEU A 164 -14.11 -14.42 -10.99
C LEU A 164 -14.48 -14.07 -12.43
N THR A 165 -14.93 -12.84 -12.66
CA THR A 165 -15.22 -12.30 -13.98
C THR A 165 -14.50 -10.98 -14.19
N ASP A 166 -14.20 -10.66 -15.45
CA ASP A 166 -13.55 -9.42 -15.88
C ASP A 166 -14.29 -8.73 -17.04
N THR A 167 -15.47 -9.23 -17.40
CA THR A 167 -16.38 -8.58 -18.35
C THR A 167 -17.28 -7.61 -17.62
N ASP A 168 -17.59 -6.47 -18.23
CA ASP A 168 -18.56 -5.54 -17.67
C ASP A 168 -19.92 -6.20 -17.50
N ARG A 169 -20.58 -5.92 -16.37
CA ARG A 169 -21.95 -6.35 -16.13
C ARG A 169 -22.91 -5.57 -17.03
N ALA A 170 -24.04 -6.19 -17.38
CA ALA A 170 -25.12 -5.48 -18.06
C ALA A 170 -25.54 -4.26 -17.24
N THR A 171 -25.86 -3.14 -17.91
CA THR A 171 -26.13 -1.85 -17.24
C THR A 171 -27.19 -1.94 -16.15
N ALA A 172 -28.24 -2.75 -16.34
CA ALA A 172 -29.31 -2.94 -15.36
C ALA A 172 -28.87 -3.69 -14.08
N ALA A 173 -27.71 -4.35 -14.09
CA ALA A 173 -27.14 -5.12 -13.00
C ALA A 173 -25.70 -4.71 -12.69
N SER A 174 -25.30 -3.47 -13.03
CA SER A 174 -23.91 -3.00 -12.87
C SER A 174 -23.38 -3.18 -11.44
N ASP A 175 -24.27 -2.99 -10.46
CA ASP A 175 -23.92 -2.95 -9.04
C ASP A 175 -24.34 -4.22 -8.28
N TYR A 176 -24.94 -5.19 -8.96
CA TYR A 176 -25.46 -6.42 -8.35
C TYR A 176 -24.82 -7.66 -8.97
N GLY A 177 -24.39 -8.60 -8.14
CA GLY A 177 -23.86 -9.86 -8.62
C GLY A 177 -23.35 -10.78 -7.51
N THR A 178 -23.29 -12.08 -7.80
CA THR A 178 -22.80 -13.13 -6.90
C THR A 178 -21.38 -13.59 -7.26
N ASP A 179 -20.84 -13.06 -8.34
CA ASP A 179 -19.48 -13.26 -8.82
C ASP A 179 -18.57 -12.10 -8.39
N ILE A 180 -17.26 -12.36 -8.25
CA ILE A 180 -16.27 -11.29 -8.08
C ILE A 180 -16.00 -10.68 -9.45
N ASN A 181 -16.63 -9.54 -9.73
CA ASN A 181 -16.41 -8.79 -10.96
C ASN A 181 -15.27 -7.78 -10.79
N LEU A 182 -14.14 -8.02 -11.44
CA LEU A 182 -12.95 -7.20 -11.26
C LEU A 182 -13.14 -5.75 -11.77
N ASN A 183 -13.92 -5.54 -12.83
CA ASN A 183 -14.15 -4.18 -13.36
C ASN A 183 -15.02 -3.34 -12.42
N PHE A 184 -16.07 -3.93 -11.86
CA PHE A 184 -16.89 -3.31 -10.82
C PHE A 184 -16.02 -2.98 -9.61
N LEU A 185 -15.21 -3.94 -9.14
CA LEU A 185 -14.36 -3.75 -7.97
C LEU A 185 -13.25 -2.72 -8.17
N LYS A 186 -12.77 -2.59 -9.40
CA LYS A 186 -11.78 -1.59 -9.78
C LYS A 186 -12.33 -0.17 -9.65
N ASN A 187 -13.58 0.07 -10.07
CA ASN A 187 -14.10 1.44 -10.27
C ASN A 187 -15.18 1.87 -9.26
N ASN A 188 -16.01 0.95 -8.79
CA ASN A 188 -17.26 1.28 -8.07
C ASN A 188 -17.32 0.73 -6.63
N PHE A 189 -16.38 -0.14 -6.25
CA PHE A 189 -16.32 -0.69 -4.90
C PHE A 189 -15.96 0.37 -3.86
N GLN A 190 -16.43 0.19 -2.62
CA GLN A 190 -15.95 0.96 -1.47
C GLN A 190 -15.37 0.00 -0.43
N PRO A 191 -14.08 0.08 -0.10
CA PRO A 191 -13.41 -0.92 0.73
C PRO A 191 -13.64 -0.77 2.24
N GLN A 192 -14.22 0.34 2.70
CA GLN A 192 -14.39 0.53 4.15
C GLN A 192 -15.50 -0.38 4.68
N ILE A 193 -15.20 -1.05 5.79
CA ILE A 193 -16.15 -1.90 6.50
C ILE A 193 -17.17 -1.00 7.20
N LEU A 194 -18.45 -1.33 7.02
CA LEU A 194 -19.59 -0.67 7.69
C LEU A 194 -20.20 -1.56 8.76
N ILE A 195 -20.43 -2.84 8.43
CA ILE A 195 -21.07 -3.80 9.32
C ILE A 195 -20.20 -5.04 9.40
N VAL A 196 -20.07 -5.55 10.62
CA VAL A 196 -19.44 -6.83 10.92
C VAL A 196 -20.49 -7.67 11.64
N ARG A 197 -20.64 -8.92 11.21
CA ARG A 197 -21.44 -9.91 11.93
C ARG A 197 -20.59 -11.15 12.13
N ARG A 198 -20.44 -11.56 13.39
CA ARG A 198 -19.79 -12.81 13.75
C ARG A 198 -20.82 -13.91 13.78
N ASP A 199 -20.72 -14.85 12.84
CA ASP A 199 -21.63 -16.00 12.75
C ASP A 199 -21.13 -17.16 13.61
N SER A 200 -19.80 -17.29 13.77
CA SER A 200 -19.15 -18.22 14.70
C SER A 200 -17.75 -17.74 15.08
N GLU A 201 -16.97 -18.50 15.84
CA GLU A 201 -15.55 -18.18 16.07
C GLU A 201 -14.73 -18.13 14.78
N ASN A 202 -15.13 -18.93 13.80
CA ASN A 202 -14.40 -19.13 12.56
C ASN A 202 -15.17 -18.61 11.33
N ASP A 203 -16.28 -17.90 11.52
CA ASP A 203 -17.12 -17.40 10.43
C ASP A 203 -17.54 -15.95 10.67
N PHE A 204 -17.22 -15.07 9.71
CA PHE A 204 -17.52 -13.65 9.78
C PHE A 204 -18.11 -13.14 8.47
N LEU A 205 -19.09 -12.24 8.58
CA LEU A 205 -19.57 -11.42 7.49
C LEU A 205 -19.02 -10.00 7.67
N LEU A 206 -18.31 -9.53 6.64
CA LEU A 206 -17.87 -8.13 6.52
C LEU A 206 -18.68 -7.47 5.42
N ARG A 207 -19.30 -6.34 5.72
CA ARG A 207 -20.16 -5.61 4.79
C ARG A 207 -19.63 -4.21 4.57
N THR A 208 -19.46 -3.84 3.31
CA THR A 208 -19.17 -2.47 2.88
C THR A 208 -20.44 -1.81 2.34
N ALA A 209 -20.33 -0.58 1.85
CA ALA A 209 -21.45 0.12 1.20
C ALA A 209 -22.00 -0.64 -0.02
N THR A 210 -21.15 -1.40 -0.70
CA THR A 210 -21.45 -2.03 -1.99
C THR A 210 -21.47 -3.55 -1.96
N THR A 211 -20.74 -4.17 -1.02
CA THR A 211 -20.40 -5.60 -1.14
C THR A 211 -20.40 -6.29 0.21
N ALA A 212 -20.90 -7.52 0.26
CA ALA A 212 -20.84 -8.41 1.41
C ALA A 212 -19.81 -9.52 1.16
N PHE A 213 -18.98 -9.78 2.16
CA PHE A 213 -17.93 -10.78 2.13
C PHE A 213 -18.13 -11.75 3.30
N TRP A 214 -18.19 -13.04 3.02
CA TRP A 214 -18.23 -14.07 4.06
C TRP A 214 -16.88 -14.76 4.12
N PHE A 215 -16.24 -14.65 5.27
CA PHE A 215 -14.96 -15.29 5.55
C PHE A 215 -15.17 -16.48 6.47
N LYS A 216 -14.44 -17.55 6.18
CA LYS A 216 -14.32 -18.73 7.02
C LYS A 216 -12.87 -19.05 7.29
N LYS A 217 -12.54 -19.41 8.52
CA LYS A 217 -11.22 -19.92 8.88
C LYS A 217 -11.10 -21.38 8.43
N ASP A 218 -10.08 -21.68 7.65
CA ASP A 218 -9.80 -23.05 7.19
C ASP A 218 -9.15 -23.91 8.30
N SER A 219 -8.95 -25.20 8.01
CA SER A 219 -8.33 -26.15 8.94
C SER A 219 -6.88 -25.82 9.30
N LYS A 220 -6.23 -24.93 8.55
CA LYS A 220 -4.87 -24.43 8.82
C LYS A 220 -4.89 -23.09 9.56
N GLY A 221 -6.06 -22.61 9.98
CA GLY A 221 -6.23 -21.36 10.68
C GLY A 221 -6.17 -20.11 9.78
N LYS A 222 -6.22 -20.25 8.46
CA LYS A 222 -6.20 -19.13 7.51
C LYS A 222 -7.61 -18.71 7.13
N TRP A 223 -7.86 -17.41 7.06
CA TRP A 223 -9.14 -16.89 6.58
C TRP A 223 -9.27 -17.03 5.06
N LYS A 224 -10.43 -17.51 4.60
CA LYS A 224 -10.77 -17.65 3.19
C LYS A 224 -12.12 -17.02 2.91
N LEU A 225 -12.23 -16.31 1.80
CA LEU A 225 -13.53 -15.83 1.33
C LEU A 225 -14.32 -17.01 0.77
N VAL A 226 -15.48 -17.32 1.37
CA VAL A 226 -16.31 -18.48 0.99
C VAL A 226 -17.62 -18.08 0.32
N ASN A 227 -18.02 -16.82 0.45
CA ASN A 227 -19.16 -16.26 -0.26
C ASN A 227 -18.95 -14.76 -0.53
N TYR A 228 -19.62 -14.26 -1.56
CA TYR A 228 -19.49 -12.90 -2.05
C TYR A 228 -20.83 -12.41 -2.62
N LEU A 229 -21.17 -11.15 -2.37
CA LEU A 229 -22.36 -10.53 -2.94
C LEU A 229 -22.16 -9.03 -3.14
N ASP A 230 -22.18 -8.59 -4.38
CA ASP A 230 -22.39 -7.19 -4.73
C ASP A 230 -23.87 -6.87 -4.63
N LYS A 231 -24.17 -5.91 -3.76
CA LYS A 231 -25.50 -5.36 -3.49
C LYS A 231 -25.28 -4.08 -2.70
N PRO A 232 -25.52 -2.89 -3.23
CA PRO A 232 -25.48 -1.67 -2.45
C PRO A 232 -26.42 -1.73 -1.23
N ILE A 233 -26.03 -1.11 -0.11
CA ILE A 233 -26.95 -0.84 0.99
C ILE A 233 -27.88 0.29 0.52
N GLN A 234 -29.18 0.02 0.52
CA GLN A 234 -30.23 1.02 0.26
C GLN A 234 -30.58 1.76 1.55
#